data_AF-A0A815W8X4-F1
#
_entry.id   AF-A0A815W8X4-F1
#
_cell.length_a   1.000
_cell.length_b   1.000
_cell.length_c   1.000
_cell.angle_alpha   90.00
_cell.angle_beta   90.00
_cell.angle_gamma   90.00
#
_symmetry.space_group_name_H-M   'P 1'
#
loop_
_entity.id
_entity.type
_entity.pdbx_description
1 polymer ?
#
loop_
_entity_poly.entity_id
_entity_poly.type
_entity_poly.pdbx_seq_one_letter_code
_entity_poly.pdbx_strand_id
1 'polypeptide(L)'
;NQISNTVGVLLNAGSGTFNAQTTYPVSSSPVPVAVADVNSDNKPDIIYASYASNNTGVLLNTGTGTFNAQTTYPVGTNPGAVAVVDVNNDSKPDIIVANQGSNTVGVLLNTGNGTFNAQVTYPANGTPTSAVVVDVNSDSKPDIIVANQGSATIGVLLNTGSGTFATQIAYAVGTSPNSLAVVDVNSDNKPDIIVANSDSNTISVLLHC
;
A
#
# COMPACT_ATOMS: atom_id res chain seq x y z
N ASN A 1 4.86 -1.23 -15.93
CA ASN A 1 5.99 -1.72 -16.76
C ASN A 1 7.29 -1.19 -16.17
N GLN A 2 7.96 -2.00 -15.33
CA GLN A 2 9.11 -1.58 -14.53
C GLN A 2 10.28 -1.04 -15.39
N ILE A 3 10.53 -1.66 -16.55
CA ILE A 3 11.66 -1.33 -17.43
C ILE A 3 11.37 -0.10 -18.31
N SER A 4 10.12 0.11 -18.73
CA SER A 4 9.76 1.22 -19.62
C SER A 4 9.38 2.50 -18.88
N ASN A 5 9.39 2.50 -17.54
CA ASN A 5 8.97 3.65 -16.71
C ASN A 5 7.59 4.17 -17.09
N THR A 6 6.65 3.25 -17.32
CA THR A 6 5.25 3.59 -17.64
C THR A 6 4.27 2.80 -16.79
N VAL A 7 3.15 3.45 -16.47
CA VAL A 7 1.91 2.77 -16.08
C VAL A 7 1.10 2.51 -17.35
N GLY A 8 0.66 1.27 -17.53
CA GLY A 8 -0.18 0.88 -18.65
C GLY A 8 -1.62 0.70 -18.21
N VAL A 9 -2.56 1.30 -18.93
CA VAL A 9 -3.99 1.23 -18.67
C VAL A 9 -4.67 0.51 -19.82
N LEU A 10 -5.44 -0.52 -19.50
CA LEU A 10 -6.28 -1.24 -20.44
C LEU A 10 -7.73 -1.06 -20.01
N LEU A 11 -8.52 -0.33 -20.81
CA LEU A 11 -9.93 -0.09 -20.50
C LEU A 11 -10.78 -1.30 -20.90
N ASN A 12 -11.65 -1.73 -20.00
CA ASN A 12 -12.60 -2.80 -20.29
C ASN A 12 -13.63 -2.32 -21.35
N ALA A 13 -13.80 -3.09 -22.41
CA ALA A 13 -14.74 -2.81 -23.49
C ALA A 13 -16.18 -3.23 -23.16
N GLY A 14 -16.44 -3.82 -21.98
CA GLY A 14 -17.75 -4.26 -21.51
C GLY A 14 -18.18 -5.64 -22.01
N SER A 15 -17.44 -6.22 -22.95
CA SER A 15 -17.66 -7.56 -23.52
C SER A 15 -16.72 -8.64 -22.97
N GLY A 16 -16.01 -8.35 -21.87
CA GLY A 16 -14.94 -9.20 -21.36
C GLY A 16 -13.63 -9.10 -22.13
N THR A 17 -13.53 -8.14 -23.06
CA THR A 17 -12.29 -7.79 -23.77
C THR A 17 -11.76 -6.44 -23.30
N PHE A 18 -10.47 -6.18 -23.50
CA PHE A 18 -9.85 -4.89 -23.22
C PHE A 18 -9.51 -4.15 -24.51
N ASN A 19 -9.62 -2.82 -24.47
CA ASN A 19 -9.09 -1.95 -25.51
C ASN A 19 -7.56 -2.01 -25.54
N ALA A 20 -6.97 -1.47 -26.61
CA ALA A 20 -5.53 -1.32 -26.71
C ALA A 20 -4.97 -0.56 -25.49
N GLN A 21 -3.77 -0.96 -25.07
CA GLN A 21 -3.10 -0.35 -23.92
C GLN A 21 -2.73 1.11 -24.22
N THR A 22 -3.09 2.00 -23.30
CA THR A 22 -2.57 3.36 -23.24
C THR A 22 -1.48 3.42 -22.17
N THR A 23 -0.35 4.08 -22.44
CA THR A 23 0.76 4.19 -21.50
C THR A 23 0.97 5.62 -21.01
N TYR A 24 1.18 5.77 -19.71
CA TYR A 24 1.48 7.04 -19.05
C TYR A 24 2.92 7.01 -18.53
N PRO A 25 3.77 7.98 -18.93
CA PRO A 25 5.12 8.10 -18.38
C PRO A 25 5.08 8.35 -16.88
N VAL A 26 5.91 7.61 -16.14
CA VAL A 26 6.07 7.73 -14.69
C VAL A 26 7.55 7.75 -14.31
N SER A 27 7.84 7.97 -13.02
CA SER A 27 9.19 7.86 -12.47
C SER A 27 9.71 6.41 -12.53
N SER A 28 11.01 6.21 -12.25
CA SER A 28 11.71 4.99 -12.64
C SER A 28 11.38 3.74 -11.83
N SER A 29 11.19 2.61 -12.52
CA SER A 29 10.80 1.33 -11.92
C SER A 29 9.53 1.41 -11.06
N PRO A 30 8.36 1.71 -11.67
CA PRO A 30 7.10 1.66 -10.96
C PRO A 30 6.83 0.22 -10.49
N VAL A 31 6.62 0.06 -9.19
CA VAL A 31 6.23 -1.19 -8.50
C VAL A 31 4.76 -1.02 -8.01
N PRO A 32 4.13 -1.98 -7.28
CA PRO A 32 2.68 -2.16 -7.17
C PRO A 32 1.81 -0.89 -7.22
N VAL A 33 0.69 -1.00 -7.93
CA VAL A 33 -0.29 0.08 -8.08
C VAL A 33 -1.44 -0.11 -7.11
N ALA A 34 -1.83 0.97 -6.44
CA ALA A 34 -3.11 1.08 -5.74
C ALA A 34 -4.04 2.01 -6.53
N VAL A 35 -5.34 1.83 -6.34
CA VAL A 35 -6.38 2.61 -7.02
C VAL A 35 -7.35 3.15 -5.98
N ALA A 36 -7.56 4.46 -5.97
CA ALA A 36 -8.47 5.15 -5.07
C ALA A 36 -8.81 6.53 -5.62
N ASP A 37 -9.96 7.09 -5.26
CA ASP A 37 -10.25 8.51 -5.48
C ASP A 37 -9.56 9.33 -4.39
N VAL A 38 -8.48 10.04 -4.74
CA VAL A 38 -7.68 10.81 -3.77
C VAL A 38 -7.96 12.32 -3.83
N ASN A 39 -8.82 12.78 -4.74
CA ASN A 39 -9.19 14.18 -4.88
C ASN A 39 -10.70 14.45 -4.69
N SER A 40 -11.46 13.43 -4.30
CA SER A 40 -12.89 13.48 -4.02
C SER A 40 -13.74 13.88 -5.23
N ASP A 41 -13.32 13.53 -6.44
CA ASP A 41 -14.06 13.81 -7.67
C ASP A 41 -14.87 12.60 -8.21
N ASN A 42 -14.94 11.52 -7.42
CA ASN A 42 -15.56 10.23 -7.70
C ASN A 42 -14.95 9.48 -8.88
N LYS A 43 -13.66 9.71 -9.19
CA LYS A 43 -12.94 8.98 -10.22
C LYS A 43 -11.75 8.26 -9.60
N PRO A 44 -11.58 6.96 -9.86
CA PRO A 44 -10.44 6.22 -9.35
C PRO A 44 -9.14 6.73 -9.99
N ASP A 45 -8.23 7.20 -9.15
CA ASP A 45 -6.87 7.62 -9.51
C ASP A 45 -5.88 6.46 -9.38
N ILE A 46 -4.69 6.61 -9.97
CA ILE A 46 -3.61 5.62 -9.85
C ILE A 46 -2.54 6.15 -8.91
N ILE A 47 -2.18 5.32 -7.93
CA ILE A 47 -1.09 5.56 -6.99
C ILE A 47 -0.07 4.45 -7.18
N TYR A 48 1.22 4.79 -7.22
CA TYR A 48 2.28 3.80 -7.43
C TYR A 48 3.55 4.15 -6.65
N ALA A 49 4.33 3.15 -6.27
CA ALA A 49 5.68 3.36 -5.75
C ALA A 49 6.73 3.32 -6.87
N SER A 50 7.75 4.16 -6.76
CA SER A 50 8.86 4.25 -7.70
C SER A 50 10.15 3.80 -7.05
N TYR A 51 10.51 2.54 -7.29
CA TYR A 51 11.57 1.86 -6.55
C TYR A 51 12.91 2.58 -6.68
N ALA A 52 13.29 2.99 -7.89
CA ALA A 52 14.59 3.59 -8.15
C ALA A 52 14.61 5.11 -7.94
N SER A 53 13.45 5.77 -7.97
CA SER A 53 13.35 7.22 -7.74
C SER A 53 13.06 7.61 -6.29
N ASN A 54 12.85 6.64 -5.38
CA ASN A 54 12.51 6.88 -3.97
C ASN A 54 11.34 7.86 -3.79
N ASN A 55 10.28 7.67 -4.59
CA ASN A 55 9.05 8.43 -4.48
C ASN A 55 7.82 7.53 -4.62
N THR A 56 6.67 8.05 -4.20
CA THR A 56 5.36 7.59 -4.64
C THR A 56 4.81 8.60 -5.63
N GLY A 57 4.07 8.15 -6.64
CA GLY A 57 3.45 9.02 -7.63
C GLY A 57 1.95 8.82 -7.70
N VAL A 58 1.26 9.89 -8.09
CA VAL A 58 -0.19 9.95 -8.26
C VAL A 58 -0.49 10.42 -9.67
N LEU A 59 -1.36 9.69 -10.36
CA LEU A 59 -1.93 10.08 -11.65
C LEU A 59 -3.43 10.28 -11.44
N LEU A 60 -3.88 11.52 -11.52
CA LEU A 60 -5.30 11.85 -11.37
C LEU A 60 -6.07 11.51 -12.63
N ASN A 61 -7.20 10.82 -12.48
CA ASN A 61 -8.08 10.41 -13.57
C ASN A 61 -8.96 11.58 -14.01
N THR A 62 -9.03 11.82 -15.32
CA THR A 62 -9.89 12.87 -15.88
C THR A 62 -11.37 12.46 -15.93
N GLY A 63 -11.65 11.16 -15.77
CA GLY A 63 -12.99 10.57 -15.80
C GLY A 63 -13.35 9.92 -17.13
N THR A 64 -12.43 9.98 -18.09
CA THR A 64 -12.59 9.39 -19.43
C THR A 64 -11.72 8.16 -19.64
N GLY A 65 -11.14 7.62 -18.56
CA GLY A 65 -10.10 6.60 -18.65
C GLY A 65 -8.75 7.16 -19.11
N THR A 66 -8.56 8.48 -19.01
CA THR A 66 -7.28 9.15 -19.22
C THR A 66 -6.78 9.81 -17.95
N PHE A 67 -5.47 10.01 -17.85
CA PHE A 67 -4.82 10.49 -16.64
C PHE A 67 -3.98 11.73 -16.89
N ASN A 68 -3.95 12.62 -15.91
CA ASN A 68 -3.07 13.77 -15.88
C ASN A 68 -1.60 13.34 -15.73
N ALA A 69 -0.69 14.28 -15.96
CA ALA A 69 0.72 14.07 -15.65
C ALA A 69 0.90 13.70 -14.18
N GLN A 70 1.87 12.84 -13.90
CA GLN A 70 2.19 12.42 -12.54
C GLN A 70 2.53 13.60 -11.62
N THR A 71 2.08 13.52 -10.38
CA THR A 71 2.62 14.27 -9.25
C THR A 71 3.37 13.30 -8.36
N THR A 72 4.58 13.65 -7.91
CA THR A 72 5.44 12.76 -7.11
C THR A 72 5.72 13.31 -5.73
N TYR A 73 5.76 12.43 -4.74
CA TYR A 73 6.05 12.73 -3.34
C TYR A 73 7.28 11.92 -2.89
N PRO A 74 8.33 12.56 -2.37
CA PRO A 74 9.49 11.86 -1.83
C PRO A 74 9.08 10.90 -0.71
N VAL A 75 9.66 9.71 -0.70
CA VAL A 75 9.48 8.69 0.34
C VAL A 75 10.83 8.10 0.74
N GLY A 76 10.83 7.10 1.63
CA GLY A 76 12.01 6.32 1.95
C GLY A 76 12.61 5.60 0.73
N THR A 77 13.75 4.97 0.96
CA THR A 77 14.51 4.30 -0.10
C THR A 77 13.89 2.97 -0.52
N ASN A 78 13.94 2.70 -1.83
CA ASN A 78 13.49 1.45 -2.44
C ASN A 78 12.03 1.10 -2.04
N PRO A 79 11.05 2.00 -2.27
CA PRO A 79 9.66 1.71 -1.95
C PRO A 79 9.17 0.49 -2.74
N GLY A 80 8.56 -0.45 -2.05
CA GLY A 80 8.23 -1.78 -2.55
C GLY A 80 6.74 -2.07 -2.70
N ALA A 81 5.90 -1.38 -1.93
CA ALA A 81 4.46 -1.50 -1.96
C ALA A 81 3.79 -0.18 -1.56
N VAL A 82 2.58 0.02 -2.05
CA VAL A 82 1.70 1.12 -1.65
C VAL A 82 0.32 0.58 -1.28
N ALA A 83 -0.32 1.20 -0.29
CA ALA A 83 -1.71 1.01 0.06
C ALA A 83 -2.38 2.39 0.19
N VAL A 84 -3.70 2.45 -0.02
CA VAL A 84 -4.46 3.70 0.04
C VAL A 84 -5.73 3.51 0.87
N VAL A 85 -5.88 4.34 1.90
CA VAL A 85 -6.95 4.23 2.91
C VAL A 85 -6.95 5.47 3.80
N ASP A 86 -8.11 5.89 4.28
CA ASP A 86 -8.22 6.96 5.27
C ASP A 86 -7.76 6.45 6.65
N VAL A 87 -6.60 6.90 7.13
CA VAL A 87 -6.06 6.47 8.44
C VAL A 87 -6.34 7.47 9.56
N ASN A 88 -6.89 8.64 9.24
CA ASN A 88 -7.15 9.69 10.21
C ASN A 88 -8.66 9.99 10.39
N ASN A 89 -9.51 9.25 9.68
CA ASN A 89 -10.97 9.36 9.65
C ASN A 89 -11.48 10.74 9.19
N ASP A 90 -10.77 11.39 8.27
CA ASP A 90 -11.17 12.69 7.69
C ASP A 90 -11.85 12.58 6.30
N SER A 91 -12.17 11.35 5.90
CA SER A 91 -12.80 10.96 4.63
C SER A 91 -11.93 11.23 3.39
N LYS A 92 -10.61 11.33 3.55
CA LYS A 92 -9.67 11.47 2.44
C LYS A 92 -8.69 10.30 2.48
N PRO A 93 -8.63 9.46 1.43
CA PRO A 93 -7.70 8.35 1.43
C PRO A 93 -6.24 8.83 1.46
N ASP A 94 -5.49 8.34 2.44
CA ASP A 94 -4.08 8.60 2.66
C ASP A 94 -3.21 7.55 1.95
N ILE A 95 -1.94 7.85 1.70
CA ILE A 95 -1.00 6.90 1.09
C ILE A 95 -0.10 6.28 2.15
N ILE A 96 -0.03 4.96 2.16
CA ILE A 96 0.93 4.18 2.95
C ILE A 96 1.94 3.55 2.01
N VAL A 97 3.23 3.64 2.36
CA VAL A 97 4.34 3.14 1.54
C VAL A 97 5.25 2.25 2.37
N ALA A 98 5.50 1.03 1.90
CA ALA A 98 6.51 0.14 2.46
C ALA A 98 7.88 0.46 1.83
N ASN A 99 8.78 1.09 2.58
CA ASN A 99 10.12 1.48 2.11
C ASN A 99 11.12 0.37 2.44
N GLN A 100 11.34 -0.56 1.49
CA GLN A 100 12.19 -1.73 1.71
C GLN A 100 13.61 -1.36 2.10
N GLY A 101 14.20 -0.37 1.41
CA GLY A 101 15.60 0.00 1.60
C GLY A 101 15.85 0.79 2.88
N SER A 102 14.83 1.51 3.37
CA SER A 102 14.91 2.28 4.61
C SER A 102 14.42 1.51 5.84
N ASN A 103 13.83 0.32 5.64
CA ASN A 103 13.21 -0.48 6.71
C ASN A 103 12.12 0.29 7.47
N THR A 104 11.33 1.09 6.75
CA THR A 104 10.25 1.92 7.32
C THR A 104 8.94 1.74 6.58
N VAL A 105 7.84 1.96 7.30
CA VAL A 105 6.54 2.29 6.73
C VAL A 105 6.41 3.80 6.73
N GLY A 106 5.98 4.36 5.62
CA GLY A 106 5.70 5.78 5.50
C GLY A 106 4.23 6.06 5.30
N VAL A 107 3.76 7.15 5.88
CA VAL A 107 2.37 7.62 5.80
C VAL A 107 2.38 9.04 5.26
N LEU A 108 1.63 9.28 4.18
CA LEU A 108 1.42 10.59 3.58
C LEU A 108 -0.05 10.93 3.71
N LEU A 109 -0.36 11.91 4.56
CA LEU A 109 -1.74 12.33 4.79
C LEU A 109 -2.24 13.21 3.64
N ASN A 110 -3.44 12.93 3.15
CA ASN A 110 -4.07 13.63 2.05
C ASN A 110 -4.66 14.98 2.51
N THR A 111 -4.49 16.02 1.69
CA THR A 111 -5.08 17.35 1.94
C THR A 111 -6.48 17.50 1.35
N GLY A 112 -6.93 16.57 0.51
CA GLY A 112 -8.30 16.45 -0.01
C GLY A 112 -8.52 16.93 -1.44
N ASN A 113 -7.43 17.23 -2.15
CA ASN A 113 -7.44 17.70 -3.54
C ASN A 113 -6.44 16.92 -4.40
N GLY A 114 -6.10 15.69 -3.99
CA GLY A 114 -5.06 14.87 -4.62
C GLY A 114 -3.64 15.33 -4.28
N THR A 115 -3.46 16.20 -3.29
CA THR A 115 -2.14 16.54 -2.75
C THR A 115 -1.91 15.98 -1.36
N PHE A 116 -0.64 15.74 -1.01
CA PHE A 116 -0.27 15.02 0.20
C PHE A 116 0.78 15.78 0.99
N ASN A 117 0.68 15.68 2.31
CA ASN A 117 1.68 16.17 3.23
C ASN A 117 2.99 15.38 3.10
N ALA A 118 4.07 15.93 3.67
CA ALA A 118 5.33 15.22 3.77
C ALA A 118 5.16 13.91 4.55
N GLN A 119 5.92 12.90 4.14
CA GLN A 119 5.87 11.57 4.75
C GLN A 119 6.27 11.60 6.23
N VAL A 120 5.45 10.96 7.07
CA VAL A 120 5.84 10.53 8.42
C VAL A 120 6.27 9.07 8.34
N THR A 121 7.37 8.70 9.01
CA THR A 121 7.91 7.34 8.94
C THR A 121 7.85 6.63 10.28
N TYR A 122 7.61 5.33 10.21
CA TYR A 122 7.54 4.40 11.32
C TYR A 122 8.50 3.24 11.06
N PRO A 123 9.33 2.83 12.03
CA PRO A 123 10.20 1.67 11.86
C PRO A 123 9.40 0.39 11.59
N ALA A 124 9.79 -0.36 10.56
CA ALA A 124 9.23 -1.69 10.23
C ALA A 124 10.07 -2.85 10.78
N ASN A 125 11.25 -2.55 11.35
CA ASN A 125 12.16 -3.51 11.99
C ASN A 125 12.45 -4.76 11.13
N GLY A 126 12.62 -4.53 9.82
CA GLY A 126 12.92 -5.52 8.80
C GLY A 126 12.78 -4.90 7.42
N THR A 127 12.74 -5.73 6.37
CA THR A 127 12.55 -5.28 4.98
C THR A 127 11.07 -5.38 4.59
N PRO A 128 10.27 -4.30 4.71
CA PRO A 128 8.83 -4.38 4.47
C PRO A 128 8.54 -4.51 2.98
N THR A 129 8.02 -5.66 2.54
CA THR A 129 7.76 -5.96 1.12
C THR A 129 6.31 -5.77 0.70
N SER A 130 5.38 -5.88 1.65
CA SER A 130 3.95 -5.73 1.46
C SER A 130 3.36 -4.98 2.66
N ALA A 131 2.29 -4.22 2.42
CA ALA A 131 1.49 -3.58 3.45
C ALA A 131 0.01 -3.81 3.16
N VAL A 132 -0.75 -4.12 4.20
CA VAL A 132 -2.22 -4.17 4.19
C VAL A 132 -2.74 -3.34 5.35
N VAL A 133 -3.96 -2.83 5.23
CA VAL A 133 -4.52 -1.89 6.19
C VAL A 133 -5.92 -2.33 6.56
N VAL A 134 -6.16 -2.49 7.85
CA VAL A 134 -7.38 -3.07 8.42
C VAL A 134 -7.46 -2.66 9.88
N ASP A 135 -8.66 -2.46 10.40
CA ASP A 135 -8.86 -2.37 11.86
C ASP A 135 -8.67 -3.77 12.45
N VAL A 136 -7.46 -4.07 12.95
CA VAL A 136 -7.13 -5.42 13.44
C VAL A 136 -7.59 -5.61 14.88
N ASN A 137 -7.74 -4.53 15.65
CA ASN A 137 -8.09 -4.58 17.08
C ASN A 137 -9.55 -4.19 17.39
N SER A 138 -10.36 -3.94 16.35
CA SER A 138 -11.77 -3.55 16.43
C SER A 138 -12.00 -2.21 17.15
N ASP A 139 -11.06 -1.25 17.03
CA ASP A 139 -11.18 0.08 17.65
C ASP A 139 -11.68 1.18 16.68
N SER A 140 -12.11 0.77 15.48
CA SER A 140 -12.57 1.63 14.38
C SER A 140 -11.49 2.56 13.80
N LYS A 141 -10.22 2.19 13.94
CA LYS A 141 -9.09 2.88 13.30
C LYS A 141 -8.31 1.87 12.45
N PRO A 142 -8.10 2.14 11.15
CA PRO A 142 -7.34 1.22 10.32
C PRO A 142 -5.87 1.15 10.77
N ASP A 143 -5.41 -0.05 11.10
CA ASP A 143 -4.05 -0.39 11.50
C ASP A 143 -3.23 -0.86 10.30
N ILE A 144 -1.90 -0.69 10.35
CA ILE A 144 -1.02 -1.13 9.27
C ILE A 144 -0.38 -2.47 9.62
N ILE A 145 -0.46 -3.43 8.71
CA ILE A 145 0.22 -4.71 8.82
C ILE A 145 1.22 -4.83 7.67
N VAL A 146 2.48 -5.14 7.98
CA VAL A 146 3.56 -5.29 7.01
C VAL A 146 4.23 -6.65 7.05
N ALA A 147 4.60 -7.17 5.88
CA ALA A 147 5.43 -8.38 5.77
C ALA A 147 6.90 -7.96 5.77
N ASN A 148 7.66 -8.38 6.79
CA ASN A 148 9.06 -8.02 6.94
C ASN A 148 9.94 -9.18 6.49
N GLN A 149 10.25 -9.21 5.19
CA GLN A 149 10.95 -10.32 4.54
C GLN A 149 12.26 -10.67 5.25
N GLY A 150 13.09 -9.66 5.53
CA GLY A 150 14.41 -9.83 6.16
C GLY A 150 14.40 -10.30 7.62
N SER A 151 13.25 -10.26 8.30
CA SER A 151 13.13 -10.58 9.73
C SER A 151 12.30 -11.83 10.00
N ALA A 152 11.72 -12.48 8.98
CA ALA A 152 10.76 -13.58 9.14
C ALA A 152 9.61 -13.23 10.11
N THR A 153 9.14 -11.97 10.04
CA THR A 153 8.02 -11.48 10.86
C THR A 153 7.00 -10.78 10.00
N ILE A 154 5.78 -10.68 10.53
CA ILE A 154 4.91 -9.55 10.21
C ILE A 154 5.07 -8.46 11.29
N GLY A 155 4.85 -7.22 10.91
CA GLY A 155 4.72 -6.09 11.83
C GLY A 155 3.29 -5.57 11.86
N VAL A 156 2.76 -5.31 13.04
CA VAL A 156 1.49 -4.63 13.24
C VAL A 156 1.78 -3.26 13.88
N LEU A 157 1.39 -2.20 13.19
CA LEU A 157 1.45 -0.83 13.68
C LEU A 157 0.01 -0.39 13.99
N LEU A 158 -0.31 -0.30 15.29
CA LEU A 158 -1.64 0.10 15.72
C LEU A 158 -1.83 1.61 15.57
N ASN A 159 -2.96 2.00 15.00
CA ASN A 159 -3.32 3.40 14.80
C ASN A 159 -3.74 4.02 16.13
N THR A 160 -3.02 5.04 16.58
CA THR A 160 -3.32 5.76 17.83
C THR A 160 -4.36 6.86 17.63
N GLY A 161 -4.80 7.09 16.39
CA GLY A 161 -5.72 8.16 15.97
C GLY A 161 -5.01 9.24 15.16
N SER A 162 -5.79 9.97 14.36
CA SER A 162 -5.31 11.09 13.53
C SER A 162 -4.16 10.71 12.57
N GLY A 163 -4.13 9.45 12.10
CA GLY A 163 -3.10 8.96 11.18
C GLY A 163 -1.72 8.77 11.83
N THR A 164 -1.66 8.63 13.15
CA THR A 164 -0.44 8.32 13.90
C THR A 164 -0.44 6.87 14.35
N PHE A 165 0.74 6.26 14.43
CA PHE A 165 0.88 4.84 14.74
C PHE A 165 1.82 4.59 15.92
N ALA A 166 1.47 3.60 16.74
CA ALA A 166 2.30 3.11 17.83
C ALA A 166 3.54 2.37 17.31
N THR A 167 4.47 2.10 18.21
CA THR A 167 5.60 1.22 17.93
C THR A 167 5.08 -0.14 17.45
N GLN A 168 5.69 -0.63 16.36
CA GLN A 168 5.36 -1.93 15.78
C GLN A 168 5.45 -3.07 16.79
N ILE A 169 4.46 -3.96 16.73
CA ILE A 169 4.47 -5.27 17.36
C ILE A 169 4.82 -6.30 16.30
N ALA A 170 5.81 -7.16 16.56
CA ALA A 170 6.27 -8.16 15.60
C ALA A 170 5.75 -9.56 15.96
N TYR A 171 5.27 -10.30 14.95
CA TYR A 171 4.86 -11.69 15.09
C TYR A 171 5.68 -12.57 14.15
N ALA A 172 6.24 -13.65 14.68
CA ALA A 172 7.06 -14.58 13.90
C ALA A 172 6.19 -15.38 12.90
N VAL A 173 6.71 -15.54 11.69
CA VAL A 173 6.09 -16.32 10.60
C VAL A 173 7.16 -17.17 9.91
N GLY A 174 6.84 -17.76 8.76
CA GLY A 174 7.83 -18.47 7.93
C GLY A 174 8.89 -17.51 7.35
N THR A 175 9.92 -18.09 6.73
CA THR A 175 11.02 -17.30 6.15
C THR A 175 10.59 -16.58 4.87
N SER A 176 11.08 -15.35 4.71
CA SER A 176 10.77 -14.45 3.59
C SER A 176 9.27 -14.26 3.35
N PRO A 177 8.52 -13.71 4.33
CA PRO A 177 7.14 -13.31 4.11
C PRO A 177 7.08 -12.25 3.00
N ASN A 178 6.24 -12.47 1.99
CA ASN A 178 6.22 -11.65 0.78
C ASN A 178 4.85 -11.03 0.46
N SER A 179 3.77 -11.61 0.97
CA SER A 179 2.40 -11.16 0.70
C SER A 179 1.50 -11.47 1.88
N LEU A 180 0.50 -10.61 2.08
CA LEU A 180 -0.47 -10.68 3.16
C LEU A 180 -1.88 -10.66 2.59
N ALA A 181 -2.76 -11.42 3.22
CA ALA A 181 -4.20 -11.26 3.09
C ALA A 181 -4.81 -11.18 4.49
N VAL A 182 -5.90 -10.42 4.61
CA VAL A 182 -6.65 -10.29 5.87
C VAL A 182 -8.09 -10.67 5.60
N VAL A 183 -8.59 -11.62 6.38
CA VAL A 183 -9.96 -12.13 6.29
C VAL A 183 -10.26 -12.94 7.54
N ASP A 184 -11.49 -12.92 8.02
CA ASP A 184 -11.97 -13.85 9.04
C ASP A 184 -12.05 -15.27 8.41
N VAL A 185 -11.11 -16.15 8.74
CA VAL A 185 -11.08 -17.52 8.21
C VAL A 185 -11.80 -18.52 9.12
N ASN A 186 -12.06 -18.16 10.37
CA ASN A 186 -12.59 -19.05 11.39
C ASN A 186 -14.08 -18.74 11.75
N SER A 187 -14.65 -17.69 11.16
CA SER A 187 -16.00 -17.17 11.39
C SER A 187 -16.26 -16.61 12.80
N ASP A 188 -15.25 -16.03 13.45
CA ASP A 188 -15.38 -15.38 14.77
C ASP A 188 -15.67 -13.86 14.69
N ASN A 189 -15.77 -13.30 13.48
CA ASN A 189 -15.92 -11.88 13.16
C ASN A 189 -14.71 -11.01 13.52
N LYS A 190 -13.52 -11.60 13.67
CA LYS A 190 -12.26 -10.88 13.82
C LYS A 190 -11.37 -11.12 12.59
N PRO A 191 -10.63 -10.11 12.12
CA PRO A 191 -9.75 -10.28 10.99
C PRO A 191 -8.54 -11.16 11.35
N ASP A 192 -8.38 -12.29 10.64
CA ASP A 192 -7.17 -13.11 10.70
C ASP A 192 -6.17 -12.71 9.63
N ILE A 193 -4.89 -13.02 9.85
CA ILE A 193 -3.80 -12.66 8.93
C ILE A 193 -3.24 -13.93 8.28
N ILE A 194 -3.25 -13.96 6.95
CA ILE A 194 -2.67 -15.02 6.13
C ILE A 194 -1.39 -14.49 5.48
N VAL A 195 -0.30 -15.23 5.60
CA VAL A 195 1.04 -14.82 5.14
C VAL A 195 1.61 -15.85 4.20
N ALA A 196 1.99 -15.43 2.99
CA ALA A 196 2.78 -16.26 2.08
C ALA A 196 4.27 -16.12 2.40
N ASN A 197 4.95 -17.26 2.65
CA ASN A 197 6.36 -17.31 2.99
C ASN A 197 7.14 -18.00 1.87
N SER A 198 7.81 -17.21 1.03
CA SER A 198 8.39 -17.70 -0.23
C SER A 198 9.51 -18.72 -0.02
N ASP A 199 10.37 -18.49 0.98
CA ASP A 199 11.61 -19.28 1.12
C ASP A 199 11.40 -20.54 1.94
N SER A 200 10.35 -20.58 2.76
CA SER A 200 9.97 -21.78 3.52
C SER A 200 8.94 -22.65 2.81
N ASN A 201 8.36 -22.19 1.69
CA ASN A 201 7.25 -22.84 1.00
C ASN A 201 6.05 -23.11 1.94
N THR A 202 5.73 -22.14 2.80
CA THR A 202 4.63 -22.26 3.78
C THR A 202 3.66 -21.10 3.69
N ILE A 203 2.44 -21.32 4.21
CA ILE A 203 1.50 -20.27 4.57
C ILE A 203 1.43 -20.22 6.10
N SER A 204 1.58 -19.04 6.69
CA SER A 204 1.27 -18.83 8.11
C SER A 204 -0.14 -18.25 8.24
N VAL A 205 -0.90 -18.71 9.23
CA VAL A 205 -2.20 -18.16 9.60
C VAL A 205 -2.13 -17.71 11.05
N LEU A 206 -2.35 -16.43 11.30
CA LEU A 206 -2.37 -15.84 12.64
C LEU A 206 -3.83 -15.54 12.95
N LEU A 207 -4.36 -16.27 13.93
CA LEU A 207 -5.73 -16.10 14.39
C LEU A 207 -5.82 -14.98 15.42
N HIS A 208 -6.83 -14.12 15.29
CA HIS A 208 -7.12 -13.12 16.30
C HIS A 208 -7.97 -13.74 17.41
N CYS A 209 -7.40 -13.92 18.61
CA CYS A 209 -8.12 -14.52 19.74
C CYS A 209 -9.01 -13.53 20.49
#